data_AF-A0A504JC48-F1
#
_entry.id   AF-A0A504JC48-F1
#
_cell.length_a   1.000
_cell.length_b   1.000
_cell.length_c   1.000
_cell.angle_alpha   90.00
_cell.angle_beta   90.00
_cell.angle_gamma   90.00
#
_symmetry.space_group_name_H-M   'P 1'
#
loop_
_entity.id
_entity.type
_entity.pdbx_description
1 polymer ?
#
loop_
_entity_poly.entity_id
_entity_poly.type
_entity_poly.pdbx_seq_one_letter_code
_entity_poly.pdbx_strand_id
1 'polypeptide(L)'
;MYCKIWQYSRIQKITLKTKSIKTTIMSTETLLKPEEVALEYQNFMQDVQKKVTINIALKDLEDLKAANYKLCFAKKVADKAYTVVWQSYDNYLFNNKFSWVPVYELFGSNIFESDIRVEVSTNVQQIQLGETSTLNSAGILEDPITAGPKTLFTLNNDYGSIHPGVNQLSTGINGETISTPIYVAEDAVVSGKTELKPVEKILVWFEQNIETSTMFSTSRSREVEIDLTNTNEASYIYENQEWKKQ
;
A
#
# COMPACT_ATOMS: atom_id res chain seq x y z
N MET A 1 -22.16 64.10 14.42
CA MET A 1 -20.85 64.79 14.37
C MET A 1 -19.81 63.87 15.00
N TYR A 2 -18.74 63.58 14.27
CA TYR A 2 -17.53 62.75 14.50
C TYR A 2 -17.28 62.21 15.92
N CYS A 3 -17.12 60.90 16.17
CA CYS A 3 -16.09 59.92 15.75
C CYS A 3 -14.80 59.96 16.62
N LYS A 4 -14.33 58.73 16.98
CA LYS A 4 -12.98 58.30 17.39
C LYS A 4 -12.64 58.42 18.91
N ILE A 5 -12.03 57.46 19.64
CA ILE A 5 -11.35 56.18 19.32
C ILE A 5 -10.59 55.62 20.60
N TRP A 6 -10.16 54.33 20.58
CA TRP A 6 -9.10 53.60 21.38
C TRP A 6 -9.36 53.37 22.90
N GLN A 7 -8.97 52.27 23.57
CA GLN A 7 -7.73 51.50 23.47
C GLN A 7 -7.78 50.11 24.19
N TYR A 8 -6.78 49.27 23.86
CA TYR A 8 -6.49 47.87 24.17
C TYR A 8 -6.13 47.49 25.63
N SER A 9 -6.35 46.22 26.02
CA SER A 9 -5.29 45.18 26.27
C SER A 9 -5.57 44.21 27.44
N ARG A 10 -5.39 42.89 27.23
CA ARG A 10 -4.40 42.00 27.88
C ARG A 10 -4.77 40.51 27.76
N ILE A 11 -3.72 39.69 27.67
CA ILE A 11 -3.65 38.28 27.29
C ILE A 11 -3.56 37.36 28.53
N GLN A 12 -3.92 36.08 28.33
CA GLN A 12 -3.32 34.82 28.85
C GLN A 12 -4.08 33.98 29.90
N LYS A 13 -4.61 32.81 29.47
CA LYS A 13 -4.03 31.47 29.74
C LYS A 13 -4.90 30.36 29.16
N ILE A 14 -4.26 29.41 28.48
CA ILE A 14 -4.83 28.19 27.90
C ILE A 14 -4.98 27.14 29.01
N THR A 15 -6.09 26.41 29.01
CA THR A 15 -6.19 25.10 29.67
C THR A 15 -6.92 24.16 28.72
N LEU A 16 -6.16 23.22 28.15
CA LEU A 16 -6.67 22.12 27.33
C LEU A 16 -7.51 21.20 28.22
N LYS A 17 -8.81 21.09 27.90
CA LYS A 17 -9.64 19.95 28.33
C LYS A 17 -10.10 19.24 27.07
N THR A 18 -9.58 18.02 26.91
CA THR A 18 -9.98 16.99 25.95
C THR A 18 -11.50 16.96 25.79
N LYS A 19 -11.98 17.25 24.57
CA LYS A 19 -13.41 17.21 24.27
C LYS A 19 -13.71 15.91 23.54
N SER A 20 -14.39 15.04 24.28
CA SER A 20 -15.11 13.85 23.83
C SER A 20 -15.73 14.05 22.45
N ILE A 21 -15.55 13.08 21.56
CA ILE A 21 -16.33 12.94 20.34
C ILE A 21 -17.78 12.76 20.79
N LYS A 22 -18.58 13.81 20.66
CA LYS A 22 -20.03 13.72 20.76
C LYS A 22 -20.54 13.45 19.36
N THR A 23 -20.94 12.21 19.11
CA THR A 23 -21.88 11.89 18.04
C THR A 23 -23.19 12.59 18.35
N THR A 24 -23.40 13.75 17.75
CA THR A 24 -24.70 14.42 17.68
C THR A 24 -25.18 14.30 16.24
N ILE A 25 -26.03 13.33 15.98
CA ILE A 25 -26.86 13.33 14.78
C ILE A 25 -28.07 14.19 15.14
N MET A 26 -28.19 15.39 14.56
CA MET A 26 -29.46 16.03 14.21
C MET A 26 -29.24 17.24 13.27
N SER A 27 -29.72 17.07 12.03
CA SER A 27 -30.27 18.07 11.09
C SER A 27 -29.48 19.34 10.76
N THR A 28 -28.70 19.26 9.68
CA THR A 28 -28.78 20.07 8.45
C THR A 28 -27.63 19.56 7.56
N GLU A 29 -27.94 18.99 6.39
CA GLU A 29 -26.91 18.68 5.38
C GLU A 29 -26.32 19.99 4.88
N THR A 30 -25.34 20.51 5.61
CA THR A 30 -24.36 21.42 5.04
C THR A 30 -23.51 20.53 4.13
N LEU A 31 -23.77 20.57 2.83
CA LEU A 31 -22.89 19.99 1.82
C LEU A 31 -21.48 20.52 2.09
N LEU A 32 -20.62 19.68 2.67
CA LEU A 32 -19.20 20.00 2.82
C LEU A 32 -18.68 20.38 1.44
N LYS A 33 -17.93 21.47 1.37
CA LYS A 33 -17.37 21.89 0.08
C LYS A 33 -16.43 20.78 -0.42
N PRO A 34 -16.31 20.55 -1.74
CA PRO A 34 -15.45 19.49 -2.27
C PRO A 34 -14.01 19.53 -1.74
N GLU A 35 -13.50 20.72 -1.45
CA GLU A 35 -12.19 20.96 -0.85
C GLU A 35 -12.08 20.50 0.63
N GLU A 36 -13.16 20.61 1.41
CA GLU A 36 -13.21 20.17 2.81
C GLU A 36 -13.37 18.65 2.89
N VAL A 37 -14.16 18.04 1.98
CA VAL A 37 -14.25 16.58 1.82
C VAL A 37 -12.92 15.98 1.40
N ALA A 38 -12.23 16.61 0.43
CA ALA A 38 -10.91 16.16 -0.01
C ALA A 38 -9.87 16.22 1.12
N LEU A 39 -9.94 17.25 1.98
CA LEU A 39 -9.04 17.39 3.12
C LEU A 39 -9.34 16.37 4.23
N GLU A 40 -10.62 16.12 4.54
CA GLU A 40 -11.01 15.10 5.52
C GLU A 40 -10.64 13.69 5.03
N TYR A 41 -10.86 13.42 3.74
CA TYR A 41 -10.39 12.20 3.09
C TYR A 41 -8.86 12.10 3.14
N GLN A 42 -8.11 13.16 2.82
CA GLN A 42 -6.65 13.17 2.93
C GLN A 42 -6.17 12.93 4.37
N ASN A 43 -6.84 13.49 5.38
CA ASN A 43 -6.48 13.29 6.78
C ASN A 43 -6.78 11.86 7.24
N PHE A 44 -7.94 11.30 6.89
CA PHE A 44 -8.25 9.90 7.14
C PHE A 44 -7.24 8.97 6.43
N MET A 45 -6.88 9.30 5.19
CA MET A 45 -5.89 8.54 4.44
C MET A 45 -4.48 8.71 5.01
N GLN A 46 -4.11 9.86 5.60
CA GLN A 46 -2.83 10.03 6.31
C GLN A 46 -2.77 9.20 7.60
N ASP A 47 -3.90 9.05 8.31
CA ASP A 47 -3.98 8.19 9.49
C ASP A 47 -3.77 6.69 9.15
N VAL A 48 -4.01 6.29 7.89
CA VAL A 48 -3.84 4.91 7.41
C VAL A 48 -2.68 4.74 6.41
N GLN A 49 -2.08 5.83 5.92
CA GLN A 49 -0.94 5.78 4.99
C GLN A 49 0.27 5.20 5.71
N LYS A 50 0.95 4.29 5.03
CA LYS A 50 2.23 3.75 5.46
C LYS A 50 3.34 4.36 4.63
N LYS A 51 4.48 4.61 5.26
CA LYS A 51 5.65 5.23 4.63
C LYS A 51 6.93 4.57 5.08
N VAL A 52 7.80 4.30 4.13
CA VAL A 52 9.19 3.89 4.41
C VAL A 52 10.16 4.88 3.80
N THR A 53 11.17 5.24 4.58
CA THR A 53 12.31 6.01 4.10
C THR A 53 13.52 5.09 4.02
N ILE A 54 14.07 4.94 2.82
CA ILE A 54 15.27 4.15 2.55
C ILE A 54 16.42 5.10 2.28
N ASN A 55 17.34 5.17 3.23
CA ASN A 55 18.62 5.84 3.08
C ASN A 55 19.68 4.85 2.59
N ILE A 56 20.65 5.34 1.82
CA ILE A 56 21.76 4.53 1.30
C ILE A 56 23.03 5.32 1.57
N ALA A 57 24.00 4.70 2.23
CA ALA A 57 25.30 5.32 2.44
C ALA A 57 25.97 5.62 1.09
N LEU A 58 26.67 6.75 0.99
CA LEU A 58 27.18 7.25 -0.30
C LEU A 58 28.07 6.23 -1.01
N LYS A 59 28.91 5.50 -0.26
CA LYS A 59 29.78 4.48 -0.83
C LYS A 59 28.99 3.30 -1.40
N ASP A 60 28.03 2.76 -0.64
CA ASP A 60 27.16 1.68 -1.12
C ASP A 60 26.31 2.14 -2.32
N LEU A 61 25.85 3.40 -2.34
CA LEU A 61 25.11 3.96 -3.46
C LEU A 61 25.93 3.94 -4.76
N GLU A 62 27.19 4.37 -4.72
CA GLU A 62 28.09 4.32 -5.88
C GLU A 62 28.28 2.89 -6.38
N ASP A 63 28.53 1.94 -5.47
CA ASP A 63 28.79 0.54 -5.80
C ASP A 63 27.55 -0.14 -6.40
N LEU A 64 26.37 0.09 -5.81
CA LEU A 64 25.09 -0.42 -6.31
C LEU A 64 24.75 0.13 -7.70
N LYS A 65 24.98 1.43 -7.94
CA LYS A 65 24.74 2.08 -9.24
C LYS A 65 25.69 1.57 -10.31
N ALA A 66 26.99 1.47 -9.99
CA ALA A 66 27.99 0.95 -10.91
C ALA A 66 27.69 -0.49 -11.34
N ALA A 67 27.09 -1.28 -10.44
CA ALA A 67 26.65 -2.63 -10.71
C ALA A 67 25.20 -2.72 -11.22
N ASN A 68 24.51 -1.64 -11.59
CA ASN A 68 23.14 -1.67 -12.11
C ASN A 68 22.10 -2.38 -11.21
N TYR A 69 22.29 -2.32 -9.89
CA TYR A 69 21.27 -2.78 -8.95
C TYR A 69 20.09 -1.82 -8.95
N LYS A 70 18.88 -2.36 -8.82
CA LYS A 70 17.63 -1.63 -8.60
C LYS A 70 17.20 -1.75 -7.14
N LEU A 71 16.54 -0.72 -6.62
CA LEU A 71 15.88 -0.76 -5.31
C LEU A 71 14.50 -1.39 -5.48
N CYS A 72 14.25 -2.49 -4.77
CA CYS A 72 13.05 -3.31 -4.92
C CYS A 72 12.21 -3.33 -3.66
N PHE A 73 10.90 -3.35 -3.85
CA PHE A 73 9.89 -3.48 -2.81
C PHE A 73 8.97 -4.64 -3.14
N ALA A 74 8.59 -5.43 -2.14
CA ALA A 74 7.49 -6.39 -2.25
C ALA A 74 6.61 -6.31 -1.01
N LYS A 75 5.36 -6.71 -1.16
CA LYS A 75 4.41 -6.87 -0.06
C LYS A 75 3.83 -8.29 -0.13
N LYS A 76 3.20 -8.73 0.94
CA LYS A 76 2.51 -10.02 1.01
C LYS A 76 1.09 -9.84 1.54
N VAL A 77 0.28 -10.86 1.35
CA VAL A 77 -1.02 -11.00 2.01
C VAL A 77 -0.94 -12.13 3.03
N ALA A 78 -1.49 -11.90 4.21
CA ALA A 78 -1.44 -12.78 5.37
C ALA A 78 0.01 -13.17 5.70
N ASP A 79 0.19 -14.41 6.18
CA ASP A 79 1.51 -15.00 6.45
C ASP A 79 2.04 -15.78 5.22
N LYS A 80 1.56 -15.46 4.01
CA LYS A 80 2.01 -16.10 2.76
C LYS A 80 3.39 -15.60 2.33
N ALA A 81 4.00 -16.27 1.37
CA ALA A 81 5.25 -15.82 0.76
C ALA A 81 5.09 -14.46 0.04
N TYR A 82 6.20 -13.75 -0.11
CA TYR A 82 6.30 -12.65 -1.08
C TYR A 82 6.38 -13.26 -2.46
N THR A 83 5.45 -12.90 -3.35
CA THR A 83 5.35 -13.55 -4.65
C THR A 83 5.51 -12.62 -5.84
N VAL A 84 5.55 -11.30 -5.59
CA VAL A 84 5.62 -10.28 -6.65
C VAL A 84 6.51 -9.13 -6.23
N VAL A 85 7.36 -8.68 -7.15
CA VAL A 85 8.09 -7.42 -7.03
C VAL A 85 7.10 -6.30 -7.23
N TRP A 86 6.68 -5.68 -6.13
CA TRP A 86 5.67 -4.64 -6.16
C TRP A 86 6.15 -3.41 -6.92
N GLN A 87 7.38 -2.96 -6.65
CA GLN A 87 8.00 -1.83 -7.32
C GLN A 87 9.51 -2.04 -7.43
N SER A 88 10.09 -1.65 -8.56
CA SER A 88 11.52 -1.71 -8.83
C SER A 88 11.99 -0.40 -9.45
N TYR A 89 13.05 0.20 -8.90
CA TYR A 89 13.56 1.49 -9.35
C TYR A 89 15.06 1.42 -9.64
N ASP A 90 15.48 1.95 -10.79
CA ASP A 90 16.89 2.14 -11.16
C ASP A 90 17.40 3.55 -10.81
N ASN A 91 16.51 4.53 -10.66
CA ASN A 91 16.80 5.94 -10.44
C ASN A 91 16.77 6.38 -8.96
N TYR A 92 16.87 5.44 -8.00
CA TYR A 92 16.94 5.75 -6.56
C TYR A 92 18.13 6.65 -6.20
N LEU A 93 17.98 7.43 -5.14
CA LEU A 93 18.97 8.38 -4.62
C LEU A 93 19.47 7.94 -3.24
N PHE A 94 20.24 8.80 -2.56
CA PHE A 94 20.69 8.52 -1.19
C PHE A 94 19.54 8.55 -0.17
N ASN A 95 18.42 9.22 -0.47
CA ASN A 95 17.20 9.26 0.33
C ASN A 95 16.00 8.98 -0.56
N ASN A 96 15.26 7.91 -0.25
CA ASN A 96 14.14 7.46 -1.05
C ASN A 96 12.92 7.32 -0.16
N LYS A 97 11.78 7.86 -0.58
CA LYS A 97 10.52 7.77 0.16
C LYS A 97 9.54 6.97 -0.66
N PHE A 98 9.03 5.91 -0.07
CA PHE A 98 8.01 5.06 -0.67
C PHE A 98 6.82 5.00 0.28
N SER A 99 5.60 5.10 -0.24
CA SER A 99 4.40 5.10 0.59
C SER A 99 3.24 4.41 -0.09
N TRP A 100 2.28 3.93 0.70
CA TRP A 100 1.08 3.29 0.19
C TRP A 100 -0.11 3.53 1.10
N VAL A 101 -1.28 3.32 0.52
CA VAL A 101 -2.57 3.48 1.18
C VAL A 101 -3.36 2.16 1.10
N PRO A 102 -4.34 1.93 1.97
CA PRO A 102 -5.14 0.68 1.98
C PRO A 102 -6.20 0.65 0.86
N VAL A 103 -5.81 1.01 -0.36
CA VAL A 103 -6.66 0.93 -1.56
C VAL A 103 -6.24 -0.31 -2.34
N TYR A 104 -7.13 -1.30 -2.39
CA TYR A 104 -6.87 -2.61 -2.95
C TYR A 104 -7.76 -2.89 -4.16
N GLU A 105 -7.25 -3.69 -5.08
CA GLU A 105 -8.02 -4.24 -6.20
C GLU A 105 -7.75 -5.73 -6.32
N LEU A 106 -8.78 -6.51 -6.63
CA LEU A 106 -8.66 -7.91 -6.99
C LEU A 106 -8.47 -8.07 -8.49
N PHE A 107 -7.72 -9.11 -8.84
CA PHE A 107 -7.63 -9.64 -10.19
C PHE A 107 -7.39 -11.15 -10.16
N GLY A 108 -7.55 -11.81 -11.31
CA GLY A 108 -7.09 -13.17 -11.54
C GLY A 108 -6.00 -13.21 -12.62
N SER A 109 -5.04 -14.10 -12.46
CA SER A 109 -4.05 -14.44 -13.50
C SER A 109 -4.15 -15.91 -13.87
N ASN A 110 -4.00 -16.23 -15.15
CA ASN A 110 -4.00 -17.61 -15.63
C ASN A 110 -2.70 -18.37 -15.31
N ILE A 111 -1.60 -17.64 -15.06
CA ILE A 111 -0.27 -18.23 -14.90
C ILE A 111 0.40 -17.61 -13.67
N PHE A 112 1.03 -18.45 -12.88
CA PHE A 112 2.08 -18.04 -11.96
C PHE A 112 3.39 -18.73 -12.36
N GLU A 113 4.39 -17.93 -12.73
CA GLU A 113 5.70 -18.43 -13.13
C GLU A 113 6.78 -17.44 -12.68
N SER A 114 7.83 -17.94 -12.02
CA SER A 114 8.93 -17.09 -11.56
C SER A 114 9.62 -16.39 -12.73
N ASP A 115 10.11 -15.18 -12.49
CA ASP A 115 10.81 -14.32 -13.45
C ASP A 115 9.94 -13.79 -14.60
N ILE A 116 8.66 -14.14 -14.65
CA ILE A 116 7.67 -13.56 -15.58
C ILE A 116 6.89 -12.44 -14.87
N ARG A 117 6.56 -11.39 -15.62
CA ARG A 117 5.70 -10.31 -15.11
C ARG A 117 4.26 -10.78 -14.98
N VAL A 118 3.59 -10.37 -13.91
CA VAL A 118 2.16 -10.62 -13.71
C VAL A 118 1.37 -10.13 -14.93
N GLU A 119 0.64 -11.05 -15.54
CA GLU A 119 -0.36 -10.76 -16.56
C GLU A 119 -1.76 -10.87 -15.92
N VAL A 120 -2.49 -9.76 -15.92
CA VAL A 120 -3.88 -9.75 -15.43
C VAL A 120 -4.79 -10.34 -16.49
N SER A 121 -5.48 -11.42 -16.16
CA SER A 121 -6.32 -12.19 -17.10
C SER A 121 -7.82 -11.92 -16.93
N THR A 122 -8.24 -11.22 -15.87
CA THR A 122 -9.63 -10.82 -15.61
C THR A 122 -9.79 -9.30 -15.75
N ASN A 123 -11.01 -8.78 -15.59
CA ASN A 123 -11.16 -7.39 -15.17
C ASN A 123 -10.55 -7.19 -13.77
N VAL A 124 -10.22 -5.95 -13.45
CA VAL A 124 -9.78 -5.56 -12.10
C VAL A 124 -10.98 -5.00 -11.34
N GLN A 125 -11.12 -5.35 -10.07
CA GLN A 125 -12.22 -4.90 -9.23
C GLN A 125 -11.71 -4.30 -7.93
N GLN A 126 -12.05 -3.03 -7.65
CA GLN A 126 -11.75 -2.42 -6.36
C GLN A 126 -12.43 -3.21 -5.23
N ILE A 127 -11.73 -3.40 -4.10
CA ILE A 127 -12.27 -4.12 -2.95
C ILE A 127 -11.84 -3.49 -1.62
N GLN A 128 -12.70 -3.62 -0.61
CA GLN A 128 -12.46 -3.19 0.76
C GLN A 128 -12.46 -4.35 1.75
N LEU A 129 -11.90 -4.13 2.93
CA LEU A 129 -11.96 -5.11 4.02
C LEU A 129 -13.42 -5.37 4.42
N GLY A 130 -13.77 -6.64 4.65
CA GLY A 130 -15.16 -7.07 4.90
C GLY A 130 -15.97 -7.38 3.64
N GLU A 131 -15.41 -7.17 2.45
CA GLU A 131 -16.09 -7.44 1.20
C GLU A 131 -15.74 -8.80 0.60
N THR A 132 -16.62 -9.28 -0.26
CA THR A 132 -16.46 -10.47 -1.09
C THR A 132 -16.81 -10.13 -2.52
N SER A 133 -15.92 -10.43 -3.46
CA SER A 133 -16.21 -10.39 -4.89
C SER A 133 -16.22 -11.81 -5.45
N THR A 134 -17.11 -12.08 -6.40
CA THR A 134 -17.21 -13.37 -7.07
C THR A 134 -16.59 -13.28 -8.45
N LEU A 135 -15.63 -14.16 -8.76
CA LEU A 135 -15.22 -14.45 -10.12
C LEU A 135 -16.20 -15.46 -10.69
N ASN A 136 -17.14 -15.00 -11.53
CA ASN A 136 -18.20 -15.85 -12.04
C ASN A 136 -17.71 -16.81 -13.15
N SER A 137 -18.58 -17.71 -13.60
CA SER A 137 -18.27 -18.73 -14.61
C SER A 137 -17.79 -18.17 -15.97
N ALA A 138 -17.97 -16.87 -16.23
CA ALA A 138 -17.49 -16.21 -17.43
C ALA A 138 -16.10 -15.56 -17.26
N GLY A 139 -15.50 -15.64 -16.07
CA GLY A 139 -14.19 -15.03 -15.78
C GLY A 139 -14.28 -13.54 -15.46
N ILE A 140 -15.46 -13.05 -15.07
CA ILE A 140 -15.70 -11.65 -14.69
C ILE A 140 -15.73 -11.55 -13.17
N LEU A 141 -14.89 -10.67 -12.61
CA LEU A 141 -14.99 -10.25 -11.21
C LEU A 141 -16.19 -9.32 -11.07
N GLU A 142 -17.17 -9.75 -10.28
CA GLU A 142 -18.39 -9.01 -9.99
C GLU A 142 -18.16 -7.95 -8.91
N ASP A 143 -19.07 -6.98 -8.85
CA ASP A 143 -19.04 -5.94 -7.83
C ASP A 143 -19.03 -6.57 -6.41
N PRO A 144 -18.14 -6.12 -5.51
CA PRO A 144 -18.05 -6.68 -4.18
C PRO A 144 -19.33 -6.43 -3.36
N ILE A 145 -19.67 -7.40 -2.53
CA ILE A 145 -20.72 -7.30 -1.52
C ILE A 145 -20.12 -7.35 -0.12
N THR A 146 -20.74 -6.65 0.84
CA THR A 146 -20.34 -6.71 2.26
C THR A 146 -20.81 -8.02 2.90
N ALA A 147 -20.06 -9.10 2.70
CA ALA A 147 -20.40 -10.45 3.19
C ALA A 147 -19.21 -11.19 3.83
N GLY A 148 -18.04 -10.57 3.91
CA GLY A 148 -16.80 -11.18 4.40
C GLY A 148 -16.41 -10.77 5.82
N PRO A 149 -15.37 -11.39 6.40
CA PRO A 149 -14.79 -10.97 7.68
C PRO A 149 -14.18 -9.56 7.58
N LYS A 150 -14.41 -8.71 8.60
CA LYS A 150 -14.03 -7.28 8.58
C LYS A 150 -12.54 -6.95 8.42
N THR A 151 -11.66 -7.93 8.55
CA THR A 151 -10.20 -7.74 8.54
C THR A 151 -9.52 -8.24 7.27
N LEU A 152 -10.29 -8.75 6.31
CA LEU A 152 -9.77 -9.31 5.06
C LEU A 152 -10.80 -9.07 3.95
N PHE A 153 -10.40 -9.30 2.70
CA PHE A 153 -11.34 -9.41 1.59
C PHE A 153 -11.32 -10.82 1.02
N THR A 154 -12.44 -11.23 0.43
CA THR A 154 -12.63 -12.60 -0.07
C THR A 154 -12.85 -12.59 -1.57
N LEU A 155 -12.16 -13.48 -2.28
CA LEU A 155 -12.51 -13.85 -3.64
C LEU A 155 -13.29 -15.18 -3.60
N ASN A 156 -14.52 -15.20 -4.10
CA ASN A 156 -15.23 -16.44 -4.39
C ASN A 156 -15.00 -16.83 -5.85
N ASN A 157 -14.46 -18.01 -6.12
CA ASN A 157 -14.14 -18.44 -7.48
C ASN A 157 -15.13 -19.51 -7.97
N ASP A 158 -15.91 -19.13 -8.98
CA ASP A 158 -16.85 -19.99 -9.71
C ASP A 158 -16.44 -20.16 -11.20
N TYR A 159 -15.26 -19.65 -11.60
CA TYR A 159 -14.75 -19.70 -12.97
C TYR A 159 -14.06 -21.02 -13.32
N GLY A 160 -13.14 -21.44 -12.45
CA GLY A 160 -12.19 -22.51 -12.74
C GLY A 160 -10.79 -22.15 -12.26
N SER A 161 -9.78 -22.89 -12.73
CA SER A 161 -8.38 -22.68 -12.31
C SER A 161 -7.90 -21.26 -12.61
N ILE A 162 -7.61 -20.48 -11.55
CA ILE A 162 -7.08 -19.13 -11.64
C ILE A 162 -6.15 -18.86 -10.46
N HIS A 163 -5.15 -18.00 -10.62
CA HIS A 163 -4.31 -17.50 -9.53
C HIS A 163 -4.89 -16.17 -9.03
N PRO A 164 -5.50 -16.12 -7.82
CA PRO A 164 -5.97 -14.86 -7.26
C PRO A 164 -4.82 -13.89 -7.02
N GLY A 165 -5.02 -12.64 -7.39
CA GLY A 165 -4.04 -11.58 -7.23
C GLY A 165 -4.63 -10.32 -6.59
N VAL A 166 -3.75 -9.49 -6.06
CA VAL A 166 -4.09 -8.23 -5.41
C VAL A 166 -3.19 -7.13 -5.94
N ASN A 167 -3.79 -6.03 -6.39
CA ASN A 167 -3.07 -4.77 -6.60
C ASN A 167 -3.20 -3.89 -5.36
N GLN A 168 -2.21 -3.00 -5.19
CA GLN A 168 -2.31 -1.92 -4.21
C GLN A 168 -1.76 -0.61 -4.78
N LEU A 169 -2.45 0.47 -4.45
CA LEU A 169 -2.03 1.83 -4.76
C LEU A 169 -0.82 2.24 -3.90
N SER A 170 0.25 2.67 -4.57
CA SER A 170 1.44 3.22 -3.93
C SER A 170 1.89 4.50 -4.59
N THR A 171 2.64 5.31 -3.86
CA THR A 171 3.43 6.42 -4.39
C THR A 171 4.89 6.05 -4.33
N GLY A 172 5.49 5.95 -5.52
CA GLY A 172 6.86 5.54 -5.74
C GLY A 172 7.90 6.57 -5.30
N ILE A 173 9.17 6.17 -5.30
CA ILE A 173 10.30 7.06 -4.99
C ILE A 173 10.49 8.16 -6.05
N ASN A 174 9.94 7.93 -7.25
CA ASN A 174 9.83 8.88 -8.34
C ASN A 174 8.67 9.88 -8.18
N GLY A 175 7.85 9.74 -7.13
CA GLY A 175 6.67 10.55 -6.86
C GLY A 175 5.41 10.14 -7.65
N GLU A 176 5.49 9.11 -8.50
CA GLU A 176 4.36 8.61 -9.27
C GLU A 176 3.43 7.79 -8.39
N THR A 177 2.11 7.96 -8.54
CA THR A 177 1.11 7.17 -7.83
C THR A 177 0.47 6.16 -8.78
N ILE A 178 0.64 4.87 -8.49
CA ILE A 178 0.22 3.78 -9.39
C ILE A 178 -0.27 2.55 -8.59
N SER A 179 -1.32 1.90 -9.09
CA SER A 179 -1.79 0.61 -8.60
C SER A 179 -1.06 -0.50 -9.34
N THR A 180 -0.37 -1.36 -8.60
CA THR A 180 0.40 -2.48 -9.18
C THR A 180 0.26 -3.73 -8.33
N PRO A 181 0.47 -4.92 -8.92
CA PRO A 181 0.40 -6.18 -8.20
C PRO A 181 1.34 -6.23 -6.99
N ILE A 182 0.77 -6.53 -5.82
CA ILE A 182 1.51 -6.82 -4.59
C ILE A 182 1.63 -8.32 -4.32
N TYR A 183 0.72 -9.11 -4.89
CA TYR A 183 0.61 -10.53 -4.61
C TYR A 183 -0.11 -11.23 -5.75
N VAL A 184 0.35 -12.43 -6.07
CA VAL A 184 -0.37 -13.46 -6.83
C VAL A 184 -0.21 -14.77 -6.07
N ALA A 185 -1.28 -15.57 -5.99
CA ALA A 185 -1.19 -16.89 -5.41
C ALA A 185 -0.35 -17.83 -6.29
N GLU A 186 0.63 -18.50 -5.70
CA GLU A 186 1.45 -19.48 -6.42
C GLU A 186 0.60 -20.65 -6.90
N ASP A 187 -0.29 -21.16 -6.04
CA ASP A 187 -1.24 -22.20 -6.39
C ASP A 187 -2.52 -21.61 -6.99
N ALA A 188 -2.95 -22.15 -8.13
CA ALA A 188 -4.24 -21.84 -8.69
C ALA A 188 -5.37 -22.40 -7.82
N VAL A 189 -6.44 -21.60 -7.68
CA VAL A 189 -7.67 -22.00 -7.01
C VAL A 189 -8.63 -22.46 -8.09
N VAL A 190 -9.10 -23.71 -8.02
CA VAL A 190 -10.04 -24.26 -9.02
C VAL A 190 -11.48 -23.82 -8.76
N SER A 191 -11.87 -23.76 -7.49
CA SER A 191 -13.19 -23.30 -7.06
C SER A 191 -13.18 -22.95 -5.57
N GLY A 192 -14.07 -22.05 -5.16
CA GLY A 192 -14.31 -21.74 -3.76
C GLY A 192 -13.66 -20.44 -3.28
N LYS A 193 -13.54 -20.29 -1.96
CA LYS A 193 -13.19 -19.01 -1.33
C LYS A 193 -11.69 -18.89 -1.08
N THR A 194 -11.15 -17.74 -1.45
CA THR A 194 -9.80 -17.31 -1.08
C THR A 194 -9.88 -16.09 -0.19
N GLU A 195 -9.44 -16.24 1.05
CA GLU A 195 -9.32 -15.13 1.99
C GLU A 195 -7.95 -14.46 1.83
N LEU A 196 -7.97 -13.15 1.62
CA LEU A 196 -6.78 -12.34 1.36
C LEU A 196 -6.75 -11.23 2.42
N LYS A 197 -5.88 -11.41 3.41
CA LYS A 197 -5.72 -10.48 4.52
C LYS A 197 -4.52 -9.56 4.24
N PRO A 198 -4.68 -8.26 3.97
CA PRO A 198 -3.53 -7.38 3.87
C PRO A 198 -2.72 -7.35 5.18
N VAL A 199 -1.40 -7.26 5.05
CA VAL A 199 -0.50 -7.05 6.19
C VAL A 199 0.43 -5.88 5.91
N GLU A 200 0.79 -5.14 6.94
CA GLU A 200 1.64 -3.95 6.81
C GLU A 200 3.12 -4.28 6.93
N LYS A 201 3.53 -5.34 6.21
CA LYS A 201 4.91 -5.79 6.11
C LYS A 201 5.40 -5.68 4.68
N ILE A 202 6.58 -5.12 4.48
CA ILE A 202 7.22 -5.03 3.17
C ILE A 202 8.61 -5.67 3.20
N LEU A 203 9.02 -6.23 2.07
CA LEU A 203 10.37 -6.69 1.83
C LEU A 203 11.09 -5.63 1.00
N VAL A 204 12.31 -5.26 1.40
CA VAL A 204 13.16 -4.31 0.66
C VAL A 204 14.52 -4.95 0.39
N TRP A 205 15.01 -4.85 -0.84
CA TRP A 205 16.31 -5.39 -1.24
C TRP A 205 16.84 -4.67 -2.48
N PHE A 206 18.06 -5.03 -2.88
CA PHE A 206 18.65 -4.61 -4.15
C PHE A 206 18.83 -5.79 -5.09
N GLU A 207 18.44 -5.65 -6.35
CA GLU A 207 18.61 -6.71 -7.36
C GLU A 207 18.82 -6.16 -8.78
N GLN A 208 19.60 -6.89 -9.59
CA GLN A 208 19.87 -6.56 -10.99
C GLN A 208 18.79 -7.19 -11.90
N ASN A 209 18.53 -6.58 -13.07
CA ASN A 209 17.69 -7.16 -14.13
C ASN A 209 16.26 -7.55 -13.73
N ILE A 210 15.72 -6.96 -12.66
CA ILE A 210 14.37 -7.23 -12.17
C ILE A 210 13.41 -6.07 -12.50
N GLU A 211 12.14 -6.37 -12.74
CA GLU A 211 11.13 -5.36 -13.08
C GLU A 211 9.96 -5.35 -12.10
N THR A 212 9.23 -4.23 -12.08
CA THR A 212 7.94 -4.14 -11.40
C THR A 212 6.99 -5.20 -11.97
N SER A 213 6.24 -5.83 -11.07
CA SER A 213 5.33 -6.95 -11.34
C SER A 213 6.01 -8.28 -11.66
N THR A 214 7.33 -8.44 -11.56
CA THR A 214 7.94 -9.77 -11.74
C THR A 214 7.54 -10.72 -10.60
N MET A 215 7.06 -11.91 -10.95
CA MET A 215 6.69 -12.97 -10.00
C MET A 215 7.93 -13.74 -9.52
N PHE A 216 7.88 -14.26 -8.30
CA PHE A 216 8.96 -15.08 -7.74
C PHE A 216 8.52 -15.96 -6.57
N SER A 217 9.25 -17.04 -6.31
CA SER A 217 9.00 -17.94 -5.15
C SER A 217 10.24 -18.14 -4.26
N THR A 218 11.36 -17.50 -4.58
CA THR A 218 12.64 -17.69 -3.90
C THR A 218 12.97 -16.53 -2.95
N SER A 219 13.77 -16.83 -1.92
CA SER A 219 14.34 -15.80 -1.04
C SER A 219 15.25 -14.86 -1.83
N ARG A 220 15.19 -13.58 -1.49
CA ARG A 220 16.11 -12.57 -2.03
C ARG A 220 17.39 -12.53 -1.20
N SER A 221 18.43 -11.90 -1.73
CA SER A 221 19.71 -11.77 -1.01
C SER A 221 19.76 -10.41 -0.33
N ARG A 222 20.22 -10.39 0.93
CA ARG A 222 20.44 -9.16 1.72
C ARG A 222 19.18 -8.29 1.72
N GLU A 223 18.07 -8.93 1.99
CA GLU A 223 16.75 -8.33 2.14
C GLU A 223 16.52 -7.88 3.59
N VAL A 224 15.59 -6.95 3.76
CA VAL A 224 15.05 -6.59 5.08
C VAL A 224 13.53 -6.60 5.03
N GLU A 225 12.91 -7.32 5.96
CA GLU A 225 11.47 -7.22 6.21
C GLU A 225 11.22 -6.04 7.17
N ILE A 226 10.45 -5.06 6.72
CA ILE A 226 10.05 -3.90 7.51
C ILE A 226 8.59 -4.09 7.92
N ASP A 227 8.36 -4.21 9.23
CA ASP A 227 7.02 -4.36 9.82
C ASP A 227 6.46 -3.02 10.31
N LEU A 228 5.41 -2.55 9.65
CA LEU A 228 4.63 -1.35 9.97
C LEU A 228 3.23 -1.70 10.52
N THR A 229 3.03 -2.90 11.07
CA THR A 229 1.74 -3.29 11.66
C THR A 229 1.32 -2.33 12.78
N ASN A 230 2.28 -1.87 13.59
CA ASN A 230 2.04 -1.01 14.76
C ASN A 230 2.57 0.42 14.62
N THR A 231 3.03 0.82 13.42
CA THR A 231 3.53 2.17 13.12
C THR A 231 3.11 2.58 11.71
N ASN A 232 2.99 3.88 11.43
CA ASN A 232 2.74 4.34 10.07
C ASN A 232 4.03 4.61 9.30
N GLU A 233 5.15 4.70 10.00
CA GLU A 233 6.42 5.09 9.39
C GLU A 233 7.58 4.24 9.90
N ALA A 234 8.54 3.98 9.00
CA ALA A 234 9.82 3.38 9.34
C ALA A 234 10.93 3.99 8.48
N SER A 235 12.14 4.08 9.05
CA SER A 235 13.34 4.54 8.35
C SER A 235 14.42 3.50 8.48
N TYR A 236 15.09 3.19 7.37
CA TYR A 236 16.22 2.27 7.32
C TYR A 236 17.35 2.88 6.52
N ILE A 237 18.57 2.50 6.84
CA ILE A 237 19.77 2.80 6.07
C ILE A 237 20.41 1.49 5.60
N TYR A 238 20.82 1.45 4.33
CA TYR A 238 21.74 0.45 3.82
C TYR A 238 23.17 1.01 3.88
N GLU A 239 24.00 0.44 4.74
CA GLU A 239 25.37 0.89 4.98
C GLU A 239 26.28 -0.31 5.24
N ASN A 240 27.45 -0.34 4.59
CA ASN A 240 28.41 -1.44 4.64
C ASN A 240 27.78 -2.77 4.22
N GLN A 241 26.94 -2.73 3.17
CA GLN A 241 26.19 -3.87 2.66
C GLN A 241 25.19 -4.52 3.65
N GLU A 242 24.77 -3.78 4.68
CA GLU A 242 23.81 -4.25 5.70
C GLU A 242 22.66 -3.25 5.91
N TRP A 243 21.48 -3.76 6.26
CA TRP A 243 20.32 -2.96 6.63
C TRP A 243 20.32 -2.63 8.13
N LYS A 244 20.13 -1.35 8.45
CA LYS A 244 20.01 -0.88 9.83
C LYS A 244 18.77 -0.02 9.99
N LYS A 245 17.99 -0.26 11.03
CA LYS A 245 16.87 0.60 11.40
C LYS A 245 17.40 1.93 11.97
N GLN A 246 16.77 3.05 11.59
CA GLN A 246 17.06 4.39 12.10
C GLN A 246 15.99 4.88 13.07
#